data_AF-A0A1R1S4D9-F1
#
_entry.id   AF-A0A1R1S4D9-F1
#
_cell.length_a   1.000
_cell.length_b   1.000
_cell.length_c   1.000
_cell.angle_alpha   90.00
_cell.angle_beta   90.00
_cell.angle_gamma   90.00
#
_symmetry.space_group_name_H-M   'P 1'
#
loop_
_entity.id
_entity.type
_entity.pdbx_description
1 polymer ?
#
loop_
_entity_poly.entity_id
_entity_poly.type
_entity_poly.pdbx_seq_one_letter_code
_entity_poly.pdbx_strand_id
1 'polypeptide(L)'
;MPASMGTRRAYREVTTRREDQPLSAQPDHAPLTPYAPAPGAPAELLDQLRADQRAAPWVPAFEQEWATALEESRRAFSLAGLYEVVQVWQARLASAPAVEARLASAPAVEAFLDSSRDETGFVDLEEIRSRRR
;
A
#
# COMPACT_ATOMS: atom_id res chain seq x y z
N MET A 1 35.36 -5.06 -81.50
CA MET A 1 35.40 -6.40 -80.87
C MET A 1 34.70 -6.35 -79.52
N PRO A 2 33.63 -7.13 -79.29
CA PRO A 2 33.14 -7.43 -77.95
C PRO A 2 32.90 -8.94 -77.70
N ALA A 3 33.26 -9.41 -76.51
CA ALA A 3 32.84 -10.67 -75.85
C ALA A 3 33.42 -10.65 -74.43
N SER A 4 32.89 -11.23 -73.36
CA SER A 4 31.59 -11.75 -72.94
C SER A 4 31.76 -12.19 -71.47
N MET A 5 30.74 -11.93 -70.63
CA MET A 5 30.21 -12.74 -69.52
C MET A 5 31.06 -13.34 -68.36
N GLY A 6 30.48 -13.17 -67.15
CA GLY A 6 30.39 -14.17 -66.06
C GLY A 6 31.42 -14.02 -64.94
N THR A 7 31.14 -14.13 -63.63
CA THR A 7 29.97 -14.62 -62.86
C THR A 7 30.15 -14.22 -61.37
N ARG A 8 29.05 -13.97 -60.66
CA ARG A 8 28.80 -14.18 -59.20
C ARG A 8 29.89 -13.80 -58.17
N ARG A 9 29.53 -12.91 -57.23
CA ARG A 9 29.21 -13.34 -55.85
C ARG A 9 28.36 -12.30 -55.10
N ALA A 10 27.23 -12.79 -54.60
CA ALA A 10 26.37 -12.08 -53.67
C ALA A 10 27.00 -12.08 -52.28
N TYR A 11 27.02 -10.91 -51.64
CA TYR A 11 27.00 -10.82 -50.18
C TYR A 11 25.80 -9.97 -49.81
N ARG A 12 24.69 -10.69 -49.60
CA ARG A 12 23.56 -10.23 -48.82
C ARG A 12 24.02 -10.21 -47.37
N GLU A 13 24.63 -9.12 -46.93
CA GLU A 13 24.80 -8.91 -45.49
C GLU A 13 23.52 -8.30 -44.95
N VAL A 14 22.75 -9.24 -44.44
CA VAL A 14 21.57 -9.11 -43.61
C VAL A 14 21.75 -7.97 -42.60
N THR A 15 20.76 -7.10 -42.61
CA THR A 15 20.42 -6.17 -41.54
C THR A 15 20.34 -6.88 -40.20
N THR A 16 21.34 -6.67 -39.33
CA THR A 16 21.14 -6.73 -37.88
C THR A 16 21.82 -5.54 -37.23
N ARG A 17 21.25 -4.36 -37.45
CA ARG A 17 21.21 -3.31 -36.44
C ARG A 17 20.31 -3.80 -35.30
N ARG A 18 20.84 -4.69 -34.46
CA ARG A 18 20.63 -4.65 -33.01
C ARG A 18 21.97 -4.13 -32.53
N GLU A 19 22.20 -2.81 -32.52
CA GLU A 19 21.87 -2.02 -31.33
C GLU A 19 21.95 -2.95 -30.13
N ASP A 20 23.20 -3.17 -29.72
CA ASP A 20 23.61 -3.22 -28.33
C ASP A 20 22.52 -2.54 -27.51
N GLN A 21 21.56 -3.36 -27.08
CA GLN A 21 20.50 -2.92 -26.22
C GLN A 21 21.24 -2.90 -24.89
N PRO A 22 21.59 -1.73 -24.32
CA PRO A 22 22.11 -1.73 -22.97
C PRO A 22 21.01 -2.40 -22.17
N LEU A 23 21.32 -3.57 -21.60
CA LEU A 23 20.49 -4.21 -20.60
C LEU A 23 20.43 -3.19 -19.47
N SER A 24 19.45 -2.30 -19.52
CA SER A 24 19.15 -1.35 -18.46
C SER A 24 18.54 -2.16 -17.34
N ALA A 25 19.39 -2.92 -16.65
CA ALA A 25 19.19 -3.24 -15.25
C ALA A 25 19.32 -1.92 -14.49
N GLN A 26 18.33 -1.04 -14.64
CA GLN A 26 18.17 0.09 -13.76
C GLN A 26 17.87 -0.55 -12.40
N PRO A 27 18.75 -0.40 -11.40
CA PRO A 27 18.47 -0.97 -10.10
C PRO A 27 17.17 -0.33 -9.60
N ASP A 28 16.16 -1.14 -9.32
CA ASP A 28 14.92 -0.75 -8.63
C ASP A 28 15.22 -0.48 -7.14
N HIS A 29 16.31 0.25 -6.91
CA HIS A 29 16.85 0.59 -5.62
C HIS A 29 17.10 2.09 -5.64
N ALA A 30 16.03 2.87 -5.86
CA ALA A 30 16.00 4.18 -5.24
C ALA A 30 16.21 3.92 -3.74
N PRO A 31 17.26 4.49 -3.11
CA PRO A 31 17.45 4.31 -1.68
C PRO A 31 16.14 4.74 -1.00
N LEU A 32 15.54 3.84 -0.22
CA LEU A 32 14.44 4.20 0.66
C LEU A 32 14.96 5.38 1.49
N THR A 33 14.41 6.57 1.23
CA THR A 33 14.76 7.75 2.00
C THR A 33 14.35 7.45 3.43
N PRO A 34 15.30 7.43 4.39
CA PRO A 34 14.96 7.21 5.79
C PRO A 34 13.91 8.23 6.19
N TYR A 35 12.79 7.76 6.74
CA TYR A 35 11.73 8.67 7.15
C TYR A 35 12.27 9.64 8.21
N ALA A 36 12.17 10.93 7.90
CA ALA A 36 12.42 12.02 8.83
C ALA A 36 11.20 12.95 8.77
N PRO A 37 10.48 13.14 9.88
CA PRO A 37 9.33 14.03 9.90
C PRO A 37 9.77 15.48 9.67
N ALA A 38 8.89 16.29 9.09
CA ALA A 38 9.13 17.73 8.94
C ALA A 38 9.39 18.38 10.32
N PRO A 39 10.22 19.44 10.38
CA PRO A 39 10.41 20.19 11.63
C PRO A 39 9.05 20.70 12.13
N GLY A 40 8.72 20.42 13.40
CA GLY A 40 7.45 20.82 14.00
C GLY A 40 6.30 19.82 13.84
N ALA A 41 6.42 18.82 12.96
CA ALA A 41 5.39 17.79 12.76
C ALA A 41 4.93 17.08 14.06
N PRO A 42 5.79 16.82 15.07
CA PRO A 42 5.32 16.25 16.35
C PRO A 42 4.39 17.18 17.13
N ALA A 43 4.62 18.50 17.06
CA ALA A 43 3.77 19.48 17.74
C ALA A 43 2.44 19.65 17.01
N GLU A 44 2.46 19.67 15.67
CA GLU A 44 1.24 19.68 14.85
C GLU A 44 0.43 18.40 15.03
N LEU A 45 1.08 17.25 15.18
CA LEU A 45 0.43 15.98 15.50
C LEU A 45 -0.29 16.06 16.86
N LEU A 46 0.36 16.62 17.89
CA LEU A 46 -0.25 16.77 19.21
C LEU A 46 -1.45 17.73 19.19
N ASP A 47 -1.41 18.80 18.40
CA ASP A 47 -2.54 19.70 18.19
C ASP A 47 -3.73 18.98 17.53
N GLN A 48 -3.47 18.21 16.47
CA GLN A 48 -4.48 17.38 15.80
C GLN A 48 -5.10 16.34 16.74
N LEU A 49 -4.28 15.68 17.57
CA LEU A 49 -4.78 14.71 18.56
C LEU A 49 -5.68 15.38 19.61
N ARG A 50 -5.40 16.63 20.00
CA ARG A 50 -6.23 17.38 20.95
C ARG A 50 -7.54 17.88 20.34
N ALA A 51 -7.55 18.14 19.03
CA ALA A 51 -8.74 18.54 18.29
C ALA A 51 -9.66 17.36 17.94
N ASP A 52 -9.14 16.12 17.92
CA ASP A 52 -9.92 14.92 17.61
C ASP A 52 -10.92 14.59 18.74
N GLN A 53 -12.08 14.07 18.36
CA GLN A 53 -13.12 13.61 19.30
C GLN A 53 -12.62 12.53 20.28
N ARG A 54 -11.51 11.85 19.96
CA ARG A 54 -10.86 10.80 20.75
C ARG A 54 -9.69 11.32 21.58
N ALA A 55 -9.55 12.63 21.74
CA ALA A 55 -8.45 13.23 22.50
C ALA A 55 -8.26 12.63 23.90
N ALA A 56 -9.36 12.34 24.62
CA ALA A 56 -9.32 11.87 26.00
C ALA A 56 -8.49 10.58 26.19
N PRO A 57 -8.70 9.50 25.41
CA PRO A 57 -7.82 8.33 25.45
C PRO A 57 -6.51 8.50 24.65
N TRP A 58 -6.47 9.35 23.62
CA TRP A 58 -5.35 9.37 22.68
C TRP A 58 -4.18 10.25 23.09
N VAL A 59 -4.45 11.44 23.64
CA VAL A 59 -3.41 12.36 24.10
C VAL A 59 -2.52 11.71 25.17
N PRO A 60 -3.04 11.11 26.26
CA PRO A 60 -2.18 10.51 27.27
C PRO A 60 -1.39 9.29 26.75
N ALA A 61 -1.98 8.51 25.84
CA ALA A 61 -1.29 7.37 25.23
C ALA A 61 -0.12 7.83 24.33
N PHE A 62 -0.33 8.87 23.51
CA PHE A 62 0.73 9.48 22.72
C PHE A 62 1.84 10.03 23.61
N GLU A 63 1.50 10.79 24.66
CA GLU A 63 2.49 11.38 25.57
C GLU A 63 3.33 10.30 26.28
N GLN A 64 2.72 9.18 26.66
CA GLN A 64 3.42 8.04 27.26
C GLN A 64 4.40 7.37 26.28
N GLU A 65 3.95 7.07 25.06
CA GLU A 65 4.81 6.46 24.03
C GLU A 65 5.94 7.42 23.62
N TRP A 66 5.62 8.71 23.49
CA TRP A 66 6.59 9.77 23.21
C TRP A 66 7.65 9.89 24.31
N ALA A 67 7.25 9.89 25.59
CA ALA A 67 8.18 9.94 26.71
C ALA A 67 9.09 8.70 26.77
N THR A 68 8.53 7.52 26.51
CA THR A 68 9.27 6.25 26.45
C THR A 68 10.31 6.28 25.33
N ALA A 69 9.89 6.69 24.12
CA ALA A 69 10.77 6.81 22.97
C ALA A 69 11.86 7.86 23.19
N LEU A 70 11.56 8.97 23.88
CA LEU A 70 12.54 10.01 24.19
C LEU A 70 13.64 9.50 25.13
N GLU A 71 13.29 8.69 26.13
CA GLU A 71 14.27 8.10 27.04
C GLU A 71 15.18 7.11 26.30
N GLU A 72 14.60 6.21 25.51
CA GLU A 72 15.39 5.28 24.69
C GLU A 72 16.23 6.01 23.64
N SER A 73 15.73 7.10 23.07
CA SER A 73 16.49 7.94 22.15
C SER A 73 17.72 8.57 22.81
N ARG A 74 17.62 9.02 24.07
CA ARG A 74 18.77 9.54 24.83
C ARG A 74 19.76 8.43 25.14
N ARG A 75 19.28 7.26 25.53
CA ARG A 75 20.10 6.08 25.85
C ARG A 75 20.87 5.55 24.64
N ALA A 76 20.19 5.47 23.50
CA ALA A 76 20.74 4.93 22.25
C ALA A 76 21.34 5.99 21.33
N PHE A 77 21.28 7.28 21.70
CA PHE A 77 21.68 8.43 20.87
C PHE A 77 21.09 8.38 19.45
N SER A 78 19.82 8.00 19.33
CA SER A 78 19.13 7.79 18.05
C SER A 78 17.71 8.32 18.09
N LEU A 79 17.30 9.05 17.04
CA LEU A 79 15.94 9.59 16.91
C LEU A 79 14.97 8.63 16.20
N ALA A 80 15.43 7.45 15.78
CA ALA A 80 14.64 6.51 15.00
C ALA A 80 13.31 6.15 15.69
N GLY A 81 13.34 5.85 17.00
CA GLY A 81 12.13 5.53 17.76
C GLY A 81 11.14 6.69 17.86
N LEU A 82 11.62 7.93 18.03
CA LEU A 82 10.75 9.11 18.02
C LEU A 82 10.07 9.31 16.67
N TYR A 83 10.79 9.09 15.57
CA TYR A 83 10.23 9.20 14.23
C TYR A 83 9.21 8.10 13.94
N GLU A 84 9.44 6.89 14.44
CA GLU A 84 8.48 5.79 14.37
C GLU A 84 7.18 6.12 15.11
N VAL A 85 7.26 6.64 16.34
CA VAL A 85 6.06 7.08 17.09
C VAL A 85 5.27 8.11 16.28
N VAL A 86 5.93 9.11 15.70
CA VAL A 86 5.25 10.11 14.86
C VAL A 86 4.55 9.46 13.66
N GLN A 87 5.20 8.54 12.96
CA GLN A 87 4.59 7.84 11.83
C GLN A 87 3.36 7.03 12.23
N VAL A 88 3.49 6.24 13.30
CA VAL A 88 2.42 5.38 13.78
C VAL A 88 1.19 6.21 14.15
N TRP A 89 1.39 7.33 14.85
CA TRP A 89 0.31 8.21 15.27
C TRP A 89 -0.31 9.01 14.12
N GLN A 90 0.48 9.45 13.14
CA GLN A 90 -0.04 10.04 11.90
C GLN A 90 -0.91 9.03 11.11
N ALA A 91 -0.43 7.80 10.95
CA ALA A 91 -1.18 6.74 10.27
C ALA A 91 -2.47 6.37 11.02
N ARG A 92 -2.43 6.39 12.36
CA ARG A 92 -3.58 6.13 13.22
C ARG A 92 -4.66 7.20 13.03
N LEU A 93 -4.29 8.48 13.06
CA LEU A 93 -5.21 9.59 12.79
C LEU A 93 -5.85 9.47 11.40
N ALA A 94 -5.05 9.19 10.37
CA ALA A 94 -5.54 9.05 9.00
C ALA A 94 -6.51 7.86 8.83
N SER A 95 -6.30 6.77 9.57
CA SER A 95 -7.10 5.55 9.46
C SER A 95 -8.37 5.57 10.32
N ALA A 96 -8.39 6.38 11.37
CA ALA A 96 -9.48 6.43 12.33
C ALA A 96 -10.89 6.62 11.73
N PRO A 97 -11.13 7.58 10.81
CA PRO A 97 -12.45 7.74 10.22
C PRO A 97 -12.88 6.52 9.40
N ALA A 98 -11.95 5.85 8.73
CA ALA A 98 -12.25 4.63 7.98
C ALA A 98 -12.63 3.46 8.91
N VAL A 99 -11.99 3.37 10.08
CA VAL A 99 -12.33 2.37 11.10
C VAL A 99 -13.74 2.61 11.66
N GLU A 100 -14.13 3.85 11.94
CA GLU A 100 -15.50 4.17 12.38
C GLU A 100 -16.52 3.87 11.30
N ALA A 101 -16.26 4.27 10.05
CA ALA A 101 -17.16 4.00 8.93
C ALA A 101 -17.39 2.49 8.77
N ARG A 102 -16.35 1.69 8.96
CA ARG A 102 -16.43 0.23 8.95
C ARG A 102 -17.24 -0.30 10.14
N LEU A 103 -17.02 0.20 11.35
CA LEU A 103 -17.74 -0.22 12.54
C LEU A 103 -19.23 0.15 12.47
N ALA A 104 -19.55 1.36 11.99
CA ALA A 104 -20.92 1.81 11.75
C ALA A 104 -21.65 0.98 10.67
N SER A 105 -20.91 0.40 9.72
CA SER A 105 -21.45 -0.47 8.68
C SER A 105 -21.61 -1.94 9.12
N ALA A 106 -20.99 -2.35 10.22
CA ALA A 106 -21.06 -3.72 10.73
C ALA A 106 -22.51 -4.25 10.93
N PRO A 107 -23.45 -3.52 11.58
CA PRO A 107 -24.81 -4.02 11.75
C PRO A 107 -25.57 -4.18 10.42
N ALA A 108 -25.24 -3.41 9.38
CA ALA A 108 -25.84 -3.57 8.06
C ALA A 108 -25.32 -4.83 7.35
N VAL A 109 -24.03 -5.16 7.53
CA VAL A 109 -23.46 -6.42 7.03
C VAL A 109 -24.07 -7.61 7.76
N GLU A 110 -24.19 -7.55 9.08
CA GLU A 110 -24.84 -8.60 9.87
C GLU A 110 -26.33 -8.77 9.48
N ALA A 111 -27.08 -7.67 9.30
CA ALA A 111 -28.46 -7.74 8.83
C ALA A 111 -28.59 -8.32 7.41
N PHE A 112 -27.64 -8.04 6.52
CA PHE A 112 -27.60 -8.66 5.19
C PHE A 112 -27.31 -10.17 5.28
N LEU A 113 -26.38 -10.58 6.14
CA LEU A 113 -26.07 -12.00 6.38
C LEU A 113 -27.24 -12.74 7.00
N ASP A 114 -27.97 -12.11 7.92
CA ASP A 114 -29.18 -12.63 8.56
C ASP A 114 -30.34 -12.74 7.55
N SER A 115 -30.59 -11.68 6.77
CA SER A 115 -31.60 -11.67 5.70
C SER A 115 -31.32 -12.72 4.61
N SER A 116 -30.05 -12.91 4.22
CA SER A 116 -29.66 -13.95 3.27
C SER A 116 -29.91 -15.35 3.84
N ARG A 117 -29.85 -15.53 5.16
CA ARG A 117 -30.11 -16.82 5.81
C ARG A 117 -31.60 -17.18 5.72
N ASP A 118 -32.47 -16.20 5.87
CA ASP A 118 -33.93 -16.37 5.69
C ASP A 118 -34.33 -16.50 4.21
N GLU A 119 -33.67 -15.78 3.28
CA GLU A 119 -33.93 -15.88 1.84
C GLU A 119 -33.31 -17.12 1.17
N THR A 120 -32.33 -17.78 1.81
CA THR A 120 -31.94 -19.15 1.43
C THR A 120 -32.95 -20.17 1.94
N GLY A 121 -34.22 -20.00 1.55
CA GLY A 121 -35.05 -21.16 1.26
C GLY A 121 -34.25 -22.00 0.26
N PHE A 122 -33.72 -23.13 0.75
CA PHE A 122 -32.89 -24.06 0.03
C PHE A 122 -33.43 -24.19 -1.41
N VAL A 123 -32.72 -23.63 -2.39
CA VAL A 123 -33.09 -23.85 -3.79
C VAL A 123 -32.85 -25.32 -4.03
N ASP A 124 -33.92 -26.10 -4.06
CA ASP A 124 -33.86 -27.51 -4.37
C ASP A 124 -33.40 -27.65 -5.83
N LEU A 125 -32.10 -27.92 -5.98
CA LEU A 125 -31.46 -28.08 -7.29
C LEU A 125 -32.00 -29.32 -8.04
N GLU A 126 -32.68 -30.23 -7.32
CA GLU A 126 -33.35 -31.40 -7.88
C GLU A 126 -34.71 -31.02 -8.51
N GLU A 127 -35.45 -30.09 -7.91
CA GLU A 127 -36.69 -29.51 -8.46
C GLU A 127 -36.42 -28.74 -9.77
N ILE A 128 -35.33 -27.95 -9.81
CA ILE A 128 -34.91 -27.23 -11.03
C ILE A 128 -34.53 -28.21 -12.16
N ARG A 129 -33.95 -29.36 -11.83
CA ARG A 129 -33.58 -30.38 -12.81
C ARG A 129 -34.78 -31.20 -13.31
N SER A 130 -35.73 -31.49 -12.44
CA SER A 130 -36.94 -32.27 -12.79
C SER A 130 -37.89 -31.50 -13.70
N ARG A 131 -37.95 -30.17 -13.59
CA ARG A 131 -38.80 -29.30 -14.42
C ARG A 131 -38.32 -29.14 -15.87
N ARG A 132 -37.12 -29.63 -16.17
CA ARG A 132 -36.46 -29.48 -17.48
C ARG A 132 -36.52 -30.74 -18.34
N ARG A 133 -37.22 -31.79 -17.91
CA ARG A 133 -37.33 -33.06 -18.63
C ARG A 133 -38.74 -33.35 -19.08
#